data_AF-A0A381PZ37-F1
#
_entry.id   AF-A0A381PZ37-F1
#
_cell.length_a   1.000
_cell.length_b   1.000
_cell.length_c   1.000
_cell.angle_alpha   90.00
_cell.angle_beta   90.00
_cell.angle_gamma   90.00
#
_symmetry.space_group_name_H-M   'P 1'
#
loop_
_entity.id
_entity.type
_entity.pdbx_description
1 polymer ?
#
loop_
_entity_poly.entity_id
_entity_poly.type
_entity_poly.pdbx_seq_one_letter_code
_entity_poly.pdbx_strand_id
1 'polypeptide(L)'
;VSDSVFKVPMNNQVVYQCVVAELNNARQGTSSTKNRSLVSGGGKKPFKQKGTGNARAGTIRSPLMRGGGVIFGPSPKYYFKKVNAKTKKLAFKCILSDKTKNKSLKITDSINLKTNKTKELVQFLHDNDLFNRKLTIVTSEVDNNLLLASRNVKYINVVKASSCSIVDLFDSDIVLIDSSGLEVISSRFGGDE
;
A
#
# COMPACT_ATOMS: atom_id res chain seq x y z
N VAL A 1 26.64 2.53 -11.76
CA VAL A 1 25.55 1.89 -10.97
C VAL A 1 26.16 0.77 -10.15
N SER A 2 25.98 0.75 -8.83
CA SER A 2 26.64 -0.23 -7.95
C SER A 2 25.98 -1.62 -8.05
N ASP A 3 26.79 -2.65 -8.23
CA ASP A 3 26.34 -4.04 -8.30
C ASP A 3 25.69 -4.52 -6.99
N SER A 4 26.04 -3.91 -5.85
CA SER A 4 25.51 -4.28 -4.52
C SER A 4 24.03 -3.96 -4.31
N VAL A 5 23.44 -3.13 -5.19
CA VAL A 5 22.04 -2.70 -5.14
C VAL A 5 21.21 -3.37 -6.23
N PHE A 6 21.79 -3.53 -7.44
CA PHE A 6 21.07 -3.98 -8.63
C PHE A 6 21.37 -5.42 -9.06
N LYS A 7 22.28 -6.13 -8.37
CA LYS A 7 22.60 -7.55 -8.63
C LYS A 7 22.50 -8.42 -7.38
N VAL A 8 21.48 -8.16 -6.55
CA VAL A 8 21.18 -8.98 -5.37
C VAL A 8 20.29 -10.17 -5.75
N PRO A 9 20.55 -11.40 -5.26
CA PRO A 9 19.66 -12.54 -5.50
C PRO A 9 18.28 -12.31 -4.90
N MET A 10 17.23 -12.71 -5.62
CA MET A 10 15.85 -12.53 -5.18
C MET A 10 15.55 -13.35 -3.92
N ASN A 11 15.04 -12.69 -2.88
CA ASN A 11 14.49 -13.33 -1.69
C ASN A 11 12.98 -13.08 -1.60
N ASN A 12 12.20 -14.03 -2.14
CA ASN A 12 10.74 -13.95 -2.21
C ASN A 12 10.06 -13.78 -0.85
N GLN A 13 10.57 -14.45 0.18
CA GLN A 13 9.97 -14.39 1.53
C GLN A 13 10.11 -13.00 2.15
N VAL A 14 11.28 -12.38 1.99
CA VAL A 14 11.56 -11.03 2.50
C VAL A 14 10.71 -9.99 1.77
N VAL A 15 10.59 -10.11 0.44
CA VAL A 15 9.72 -9.24 -0.37
C VAL A 15 8.27 -9.39 0.05
N TYR A 16 7.75 -10.62 0.14
CA TYR A 16 6.39 -10.92 0.57
C TYR A 16 6.07 -10.33 1.94
N GLN A 17 6.94 -10.56 2.93
CA GLN A 17 6.74 -10.04 4.29
C GLN A 17 6.66 -8.51 4.32
N CYS A 18 7.53 -7.82 3.57
CA CYS A 18 7.52 -6.37 3.48
C CYS A 18 6.24 -5.84 2.81
N VAL A 19 5.84 -6.42 1.68
CA VAL A 19 4.62 -6.04 0.94
C VAL A 19 3.39 -6.25 1.81
N VAL A 20 3.25 -7.42 2.43
CA VAL A 20 2.11 -7.72 3.32
C VAL A 20 2.09 -6.80 4.53
N ALA A 21 3.24 -6.45 5.10
CA ALA A 21 3.29 -5.50 6.22
C ALA A 21 2.84 -4.11 5.78
N GLU A 22 3.31 -3.62 4.64
CA GLU A 22 2.93 -2.32 4.08
C GLU A 22 1.42 -2.24 3.79
N LEU A 23 0.87 -3.23 3.09
CA LEU A 23 -0.57 -3.31 2.81
C LEU A 23 -1.43 -3.43 4.07
N ASN A 24 -0.96 -4.13 5.11
CA ASN A 24 -1.68 -4.18 6.39
C ASN A 24 -1.63 -2.84 7.13
N ASN A 25 -0.49 -2.14 7.10
CA ASN A 25 -0.31 -0.85 7.76
C ASN A 25 -1.16 0.25 7.13
N ALA A 26 -1.52 0.13 5.85
CA ALA A 26 -2.44 1.05 5.16
C ALA A 26 -3.91 0.92 5.61
N ARG A 27 -4.26 -0.10 6.41
CA ARG A 27 -5.65 -0.35 6.83
C ARG A 27 -6.01 0.46 8.07
N GLN A 28 -7.15 1.16 8.03
CA GLN A 28 -7.63 1.99 9.14
C GLN A 28 -8.28 1.22 10.30
N GLY A 29 -9.08 0.19 10.00
CA GLY A 29 -9.69 -0.67 11.03
C GLY A 29 -10.78 -0.05 11.90
N THR A 30 -11.64 0.78 11.31
CA THR A 30 -12.72 1.54 12.00
C THR A 30 -14.04 0.78 12.18
N SER A 31 -14.12 -0.47 11.74
CA SER A 31 -15.34 -1.29 11.86
C SER A 31 -15.64 -1.64 13.31
N SER A 32 -16.89 -1.44 13.76
CA SER A 32 -17.34 -1.76 15.11
C SER A 32 -18.78 -2.28 15.10
N THR A 33 -19.12 -3.08 16.10
CA THR A 33 -20.49 -3.57 16.35
C THR A 33 -20.86 -3.44 17.82
N LYS A 34 -22.16 -3.28 18.10
CA LYS A 34 -22.66 -3.24 19.47
C LYS A 34 -22.83 -4.66 19.99
N ASN A 35 -22.02 -5.01 20.99
CA ASN A 35 -22.23 -6.23 21.76
C ASN A 35 -23.45 -6.07 22.71
N ARG A 36 -23.82 -7.14 23.43
CA ARG A 36 -24.96 -7.14 24.36
C ARG A 36 -24.95 -5.98 25.36
N SER A 37 -23.78 -5.56 25.85
CA SER A 37 -23.64 -4.46 26.82
C SER A 37 -23.81 -3.07 26.19
N LEU A 38 -23.43 -2.90 24.93
CA LEU A 38 -23.47 -1.63 24.21
C LEU A 38 -24.81 -1.33 23.55
N VAL A 39 -25.67 -2.35 23.36
CA VAL A 39 -27.03 -2.17 22.87
C VAL A 39 -27.90 -1.49 23.94
N SER A 40 -28.68 -0.49 23.51
CA SER A 40 -29.63 0.21 24.37
C SER A 40 -30.74 -0.74 24.82
N GLY A 41 -31.07 -0.72 26.11
CA GLY A 41 -32.13 -1.55 26.69
C GLY A 41 -31.87 -1.91 28.15
N GLY A 42 -32.87 -2.53 28.77
CA GLY A 42 -32.85 -2.86 30.20
C GLY A 42 -31.97 -4.06 30.57
N GLY A 43 -31.54 -4.09 31.83
CA GLY A 43 -30.93 -5.26 32.49
C GLY A 43 -31.95 -6.14 33.23
N LYS A 44 -33.20 -5.69 33.35
CA LYS A 44 -34.27 -6.45 34.02
C LYS A 44 -34.64 -7.69 33.21
N LYS A 45 -34.89 -8.77 33.93
CA LYS A 45 -35.39 -10.02 33.34
C LYS A 45 -36.76 -9.80 32.69
N PRO A 46 -36.99 -10.25 31.44
CA PRO A 46 -38.25 -9.99 30.73
C PRO A 46 -39.48 -10.60 31.43
N PHE A 47 -39.34 -11.80 32.00
CA PHE A 47 -40.41 -12.52 32.70
C PHE A 47 -39.86 -13.45 33.80
N LYS A 48 -40.75 -13.99 34.64
CA LYS A 48 -40.42 -14.89 35.77
C LYS A 48 -39.73 -16.18 35.27
N GLN A 49 -38.96 -16.83 36.14
CA GLN A 49 -38.16 -18.03 35.78
C GLN A 49 -39.04 -19.26 35.41
N LYS A 50 -40.26 -19.33 35.94
CA LYS A 50 -41.24 -20.40 35.74
C LYS A 50 -42.66 -19.79 35.75
N GLY A 51 -43.65 -20.55 35.28
CA GLY A 51 -45.08 -20.18 35.35
C GLY A 51 -45.59 -19.32 34.19
N THR A 52 -44.80 -19.13 33.12
CA THR A 52 -45.13 -18.25 31.99
C THR A 52 -45.30 -18.97 30.65
N GLY A 53 -45.03 -20.29 30.56
CA GLY A 53 -45.08 -21.06 29.31
C GLY A 53 -43.98 -20.75 28.28
N ASN A 54 -43.28 -19.62 28.42
CA ASN A 54 -42.21 -19.20 27.51
C ASN A 54 -40.86 -19.90 27.79
N ALA A 55 -40.01 -20.00 26.77
CA ALA A 55 -38.60 -20.37 26.92
C ALA A 55 -37.87 -19.36 27.84
N ARG A 56 -36.98 -19.81 28.72
CA ARG A 56 -36.33 -18.94 29.71
C ARG A 56 -35.44 -17.88 29.04
N ALA A 57 -35.65 -16.61 29.36
CA ALA A 57 -34.82 -15.50 28.89
C ALA A 57 -34.27 -14.66 30.05
N GLY A 58 -33.00 -14.24 29.92
CA GLY A 58 -32.32 -13.42 30.93
C GLY A 58 -32.41 -11.91 30.67
N THR A 59 -32.43 -11.47 29.41
CA THR A 59 -32.45 -10.06 29.02
C THR A 59 -33.04 -9.90 27.62
N ILE A 60 -33.65 -8.74 27.35
CA ILE A 60 -34.15 -8.37 26.02
C ILE A 60 -33.03 -8.07 25.01
N ARG A 61 -31.80 -7.79 25.48
CA ARG A 61 -30.64 -7.44 24.63
C ARG A 61 -29.88 -8.65 24.11
N SER A 62 -30.42 -9.86 24.32
CA SER A 62 -29.78 -11.10 23.91
C SER A 62 -29.58 -11.15 22.40
N PRO A 63 -28.43 -11.64 21.90
CA PRO A 63 -28.18 -11.83 20.47
C PRO A 63 -29.21 -12.71 19.75
N LEU A 64 -29.88 -13.60 20.49
CA LEU A 64 -30.94 -14.45 19.97
C LEU A 64 -32.26 -13.71 19.74
N MET A 65 -32.39 -12.49 20.28
CA MET A 65 -33.59 -11.66 20.18
C MET A 65 -33.44 -10.61 19.08
N ARG A 66 -34.56 -10.23 18.47
CA ARG A 66 -34.60 -9.14 17.48
C ARG A 66 -34.11 -7.84 18.12
N GLY A 67 -33.16 -7.17 17.48
CA GLY A 67 -32.54 -5.95 17.99
C GLY A 67 -31.53 -6.17 19.13
N GLY A 68 -31.17 -7.42 19.41
CA GLY A 68 -30.12 -7.78 20.37
C GLY A 68 -28.71 -7.43 19.89
N GLY A 69 -27.73 -7.54 20.80
CA GLY A 69 -26.32 -7.31 20.47
C GLY A 69 -25.73 -8.41 19.57
N VAL A 70 -24.68 -8.08 18.83
CA VAL A 70 -23.98 -9.05 17.96
C VAL A 70 -22.95 -9.85 18.77
N ILE A 71 -22.90 -11.17 18.59
CA ILE A 71 -21.85 -12.04 19.13
C ILE A 71 -20.67 -12.07 18.14
N PHE A 72 -19.44 -11.88 18.64
CA PHE A 72 -18.20 -11.93 17.85
C PHE A 72 -18.20 -11.06 16.58
N GLY A 73 -18.89 -9.91 16.64
CA GLY A 73 -18.82 -8.92 15.58
C GLY A 73 -17.46 -8.21 15.54
N PRO A 74 -17.17 -7.46 14.46
CA PRO A 74 -15.93 -6.73 14.34
C PRO A 74 -15.79 -5.67 15.43
N SER A 75 -14.54 -5.49 15.89
CA SER A 75 -14.12 -4.44 16.80
C SER A 75 -13.05 -3.57 16.14
N PRO A 76 -12.95 -2.28 16.48
CA PRO A 76 -11.85 -1.43 16.03
C PRO A 76 -10.51 -2.05 16.42
N LYS A 77 -9.57 -2.10 15.47
CA LYS A 77 -8.25 -2.68 15.72
C LYS A 77 -7.19 -2.06 14.81
N TYR A 78 -5.97 -2.02 15.34
CA TYR A 78 -4.78 -1.64 14.57
C TYR A 78 -4.22 -2.85 13.83
N TYR A 79 -4.00 -2.72 12.52
CA TYR A 79 -3.44 -3.78 11.68
C TYR A 79 -1.91 -3.75 11.58
N PHE A 80 -1.26 -2.92 12.39
CA PHE A 80 0.17 -2.62 12.27
C PHE A 80 1.05 -3.87 12.39
N LYS A 81 1.95 -4.05 11.41
CA LYS A 81 2.98 -5.09 11.39
C LYS A 81 4.36 -4.43 11.27
N LYS A 82 5.21 -4.66 12.27
CA LYS A 82 6.60 -4.20 12.29
C LYS A 82 7.47 -5.10 11.41
N VAL A 83 8.35 -4.48 10.62
CA VAL A 83 9.41 -5.16 9.86
C VAL A 83 10.74 -4.47 10.15
N ASN A 84 11.80 -5.25 10.32
CA ASN A 84 13.14 -4.74 10.61
C ASN A 84 13.67 -3.88 9.46
N ALA A 85 14.42 -2.83 9.78
CA ALA A 85 14.94 -1.89 8.80
C ALA A 85 15.86 -2.57 7.76
N LYS A 86 16.73 -3.50 8.20
CA LYS A 86 17.60 -4.28 7.30
C LYS A 86 16.81 -5.13 6.31
N THR A 87 15.71 -5.74 6.78
CA THR A 87 14.81 -6.55 5.93
C THR A 87 14.10 -5.69 4.89
N LYS A 88 13.65 -4.47 5.25
CA LYS A 88 13.08 -3.52 4.28
C LYS A 88 14.10 -3.11 3.20
N LYS A 89 15.34 -2.80 3.61
CA LYS A 89 16.42 -2.47 2.68
C LYS A 89 16.71 -3.63 1.73
N LEU A 90 16.79 -4.86 2.24
CA LEU A 90 17.01 -6.05 1.44
C LEU A 90 15.88 -6.29 0.43
N ALA A 91 14.62 -6.16 0.85
CA ALA A 91 13.45 -6.31 -0.04
C ALA A 91 13.50 -5.31 -1.21
N PHE A 92 13.84 -4.05 -0.92
CA PHE A 92 13.95 -3.01 -1.95
C PHE A 92 15.05 -3.35 -2.98
N LYS A 93 16.24 -3.79 -2.51
CA LYS A 93 17.32 -4.25 -3.38
C LYS A 93 16.91 -5.44 -4.24
N CYS A 94 16.18 -6.40 -3.67
CA CYS A 94 15.68 -7.57 -4.41
C CYS A 94 14.75 -7.17 -5.57
N ILE A 95 13.82 -6.23 -5.33
CA ILE A 95 12.89 -5.75 -6.36
C ILE A 95 13.64 -4.98 -7.45
N LEU A 96 14.54 -4.07 -7.09
CA LEU A 96 15.34 -3.34 -8.07
C LEU A 96 16.16 -4.28 -8.94
N SER A 97 16.83 -5.26 -8.31
CA SER A 97 17.61 -6.29 -9.01
C SER A 97 16.76 -7.11 -9.98
N ASP A 98 15.56 -7.53 -9.56
CA ASP A 98 14.62 -8.24 -10.42
C ASP A 98 14.14 -7.39 -11.59
N LYS A 99 13.79 -6.12 -11.33
CA LYS A 99 13.38 -5.17 -12.37
C LYS A 99 14.48 -4.92 -13.40
N THR A 100 15.73 -4.79 -12.95
CA THR A 100 16.91 -4.67 -13.80
C THR A 100 17.14 -5.94 -14.62
N LYS A 101 17.08 -7.12 -13.99
CA LYS A 101 17.25 -8.42 -14.68
C LYS A 101 16.21 -8.63 -15.78
N ASN A 102 14.97 -8.22 -15.53
CA ASN A 102 13.85 -8.34 -16.46
C ASN A 102 13.77 -7.18 -17.48
N LYS A 103 14.78 -6.28 -17.54
CA LYS A 103 14.82 -5.09 -18.42
C LYS A 103 13.59 -4.18 -18.29
N SER A 104 12.99 -4.18 -17.11
CA SER A 104 11.79 -3.39 -16.76
C SER A 104 12.11 -2.12 -15.98
N LEU A 105 13.37 -1.92 -15.62
CA LEU A 105 13.88 -0.66 -15.10
C LEU A 105 14.49 0.14 -16.25
N LYS A 106 13.92 1.30 -16.58
CA LYS A 106 14.45 2.25 -17.57
C LYS A 106 15.00 3.47 -16.86
N ILE A 107 16.12 3.99 -17.35
CA ILE A 107 16.76 5.20 -16.83
C ILE A 107 16.68 6.27 -17.91
N THR A 108 16.34 7.50 -17.52
CA THR A 108 16.31 8.68 -18.39
C THR A 108 17.09 9.82 -17.75
N ASP A 109 17.67 10.70 -18.55
CA ASP A 109 18.52 11.79 -18.05
C ASP A 109 17.75 12.87 -17.31
N SER A 110 16.55 13.20 -17.79
CA SER A 110 15.61 14.10 -17.12
C SER A 110 14.18 13.88 -17.63
N ILE A 111 13.20 14.08 -16.76
CA ILE A 111 11.78 14.04 -17.11
C ILE A 111 11.21 15.42 -16.83
N ASN A 112 11.38 16.33 -17.79
CA ASN A 112 10.93 17.71 -17.64
C ASN A 112 9.83 18.03 -18.65
N LEU A 113 8.61 18.26 -18.15
CA LEU A 113 7.47 18.68 -18.97
C LEU A 113 7.35 20.18 -18.90
N LYS A 114 7.51 20.85 -20.06
CA LYS A 114 7.39 22.31 -20.17
C LYS A 114 5.98 22.80 -19.81
N THR A 115 4.96 21.97 -20.01
CA THR A 115 3.58 22.29 -19.68
C THR A 115 2.94 21.21 -18.83
N ASN A 116 1.81 21.53 -18.19
CA ASN A 116 1.00 20.60 -17.40
C ASN A 116 0.02 19.77 -18.25
N LYS A 117 0.22 19.67 -19.57
CA LYS A 117 -0.71 18.99 -20.49
C LYS A 117 -0.49 17.49 -20.49
N THR A 118 -1.57 16.74 -20.23
CA THR A 118 -1.61 15.27 -20.32
C THR A 118 -1.19 14.74 -21.70
N LYS A 119 -1.53 15.47 -22.77
CA LYS A 119 -1.18 15.10 -24.15
C LYS A 119 0.33 14.99 -24.36
N GLU A 120 1.11 15.91 -23.80
CA GLU A 120 2.57 15.89 -23.94
C GLU A 120 3.18 14.69 -23.21
N LEU A 121 2.67 14.40 -22.01
CA LEU A 121 3.08 13.21 -21.25
C LEU A 121 2.72 11.91 -21.99
N VAL A 122 1.51 11.82 -22.56
CA VAL A 122 1.09 10.64 -23.33
C VAL A 122 1.95 10.45 -24.57
N GLN A 123 2.26 11.54 -25.29
CA GLN A 123 3.16 11.51 -26.45
C GLN A 123 4.54 10.96 -26.05
N PHE A 124 5.14 11.51 -24.99
CA PHE A 124 6.43 11.04 -24.46
C PHE A 124 6.42 9.55 -24.11
N LEU A 125 5.33 9.04 -23.54
CA LEU A 125 5.21 7.63 -23.20
C LEU A 125 5.03 6.73 -24.42
N HIS A 126 4.35 7.20 -25.46
CA HIS A 126 4.26 6.49 -26.73
C HIS A 126 5.63 6.40 -27.40
N ASP A 127 6.37 7.52 -27.45
CA ASP A 127 7.68 7.60 -28.10
C ASP A 127 8.73 6.68 -27.42
N ASN A 128 8.52 6.32 -26.14
CA ASN A 128 9.40 5.47 -25.34
C ASN A 128 8.90 4.02 -25.15
N ASP A 129 7.84 3.61 -25.85
CA ASP A 129 7.18 2.30 -25.69
C ASP A 129 6.77 1.99 -24.23
N LEU A 130 6.32 3.01 -23.51
CA LEU A 130 5.87 2.93 -22.12
C LEU A 130 4.35 3.01 -21.97
N PHE A 131 3.64 3.17 -23.08
CA PHE A 131 2.20 3.31 -23.07
C PHE A 131 1.47 1.98 -22.76
N ASN A 132 0.30 2.09 -22.12
CA ASN A 132 -0.60 0.98 -21.77
C ASN A 132 -0.03 -0.11 -20.84
N ARG A 133 1.00 0.22 -20.06
CA ARG A 133 1.57 -0.64 -19.00
C ARG A 133 1.51 0.08 -17.66
N LYS A 134 1.57 -0.66 -16.55
CA LYS A 134 1.71 -0.02 -15.24
C LYS A 134 3.11 0.56 -15.10
N LEU A 135 3.19 1.88 -15.00
CA LEU A 135 4.44 2.63 -14.95
C LEU A 135 4.53 3.39 -13.63
N THR A 136 5.61 3.18 -12.89
CA THR A 136 6.00 4.06 -11.80
C THR A 136 7.15 4.95 -12.26
N ILE A 137 6.94 6.26 -12.28
CA ILE A 137 7.95 7.27 -12.57
C ILE A 137 8.53 7.74 -11.24
N VAL A 138 9.85 7.65 -11.11
CA VAL A 138 10.59 8.03 -9.90
C VAL A 138 11.52 9.19 -10.21
N THR A 139 11.26 10.34 -9.59
CA THR A 139 12.05 11.56 -9.75
C THR A 139 12.67 12.00 -8.43
N SER A 140 13.81 12.69 -8.45
CA SER A 140 14.41 13.25 -7.23
C SER A 140 13.46 14.21 -6.52
N GLU A 141 12.91 15.14 -7.29
CA GLU A 141 11.84 16.05 -6.90
C GLU A 141 10.65 15.89 -7.85
N VAL A 142 9.44 16.04 -7.29
CA VAL A 142 8.21 15.93 -8.08
C VAL A 142 7.89 17.31 -8.62
N ASP A 143 8.14 17.51 -9.91
CA ASP A 143 7.69 18.71 -10.60
C ASP A 143 6.15 18.76 -10.63
N ASN A 144 5.59 19.94 -10.34
CA ASN A 144 4.16 20.17 -10.34
C ASN A 144 3.55 19.92 -11.71
N ASN A 145 4.25 20.27 -12.80
CA ASN A 145 3.74 20.03 -14.15
C ASN A 145 3.61 18.53 -14.43
N LEU A 146 4.64 17.75 -14.06
CA LEU A 146 4.63 16.29 -14.17
C LEU A 146 3.52 15.65 -13.33
N LEU A 147 3.34 16.11 -12.08
CA LEU A 147 2.30 15.60 -11.20
C LEU A 147 0.90 15.88 -11.74
N LEU A 148 0.65 17.10 -12.24
CA LEU A 148 -0.63 17.48 -12.81
C LEU A 148 -0.92 16.77 -14.13
N ALA A 149 0.09 16.60 -14.99
CA ALA A 149 -0.04 15.92 -16.27
C ALA A 149 -0.24 14.40 -16.12
N SER A 150 0.27 13.78 -15.05
CA SER A 150 0.19 12.32 -14.85
C SER A 150 -1.06 11.86 -14.10
N ARG A 151 -1.62 12.67 -13.19
CA ARG A 151 -2.70 12.26 -12.27
C ARG A 151 -3.95 11.67 -12.94
N ASN A 152 -4.28 12.13 -14.16
CA ASN A 152 -5.46 11.65 -14.90
C ASN A 152 -5.16 10.47 -15.83
N VAL A 153 -3.90 10.10 -16.02
CA VAL A 153 -3.52 9.03 -16.94
C VAL A 153 -3.53 7.70 -16.20
N LYS A 154 -4.27 6.74 -16.75
CA LYS A 154 -4.41 5.41 -16.15
C LYS A 154 -3.06 4.70 -16.11
N TYR A 155 -2.84 3.93 -15.05
CA TYR A 155 -1.66 3.08 -14.85
C TYR A 155 -0.33 3.81 -14.63
N ILE A 156 -0.36 5.14 -14.44
CA ILE A 156 0.83 5.93 -14.13
C ILE A 156 0.81 6.33 -12.67
N ASN A 157 1.90 6.05 -11.99
CA ASN A 157 2.16 6.54 -10.64
C ASN A 157 3.44 7.39 -10.66
N VAL A 158 3.39 8.59 -10.09
CA VAL A 158 4.57 9.46 -9.94
C VAL A 158 4.93 9.53 -8.47
N VAL A 159 6.14 9.12 -8.13
CA VAL A 159 6.59 9.04 -6.74
C VAL A 159 7.94 9.72 -6.60
N LYS A 160 8.09 10.53 -5.55
CA LYS A 160 9.40 11.09 -5.20
C LYS A 160 10.35 9.95 -4.83
N ALA A 161 11.58 10.01 -5.30
CA ALA A 161 12.62 9.06 -4.98
C ALA A 161 12.65 8.84 -3.48
N SER A 162 12.71 9.92 -2.66
CA SER A 162 12.74 9.93 -1.18
C SER A 162 11.63 9.11 -0.50
N SER A 163 10.44 9.06 -1.08
CA SER A 163 9.24 8.41 -0.53
C SER A 163 8.88 7.10 -1.23
N CYS A 164 9.66 6.68 -2.24
CA CYS A 164 9.41 5.47 -3.01
C CYS A 164 9.31 4.24 -2.09
N SER A 165 8.19 3.54 -2.19
CA SER A 165 7.89 2.36 -1.39
C SER A 165 8.21 1.05 -2.12
N ILE A 166 8.15 -0.06 -1.38
CA ILE A 166 8.34 -1.41 -1.92
C ILE A 166 7.13 -1.78 -2.78
N VAL A 167 5.92 -1.42 -2.35
CA VAL A 167 4.67 -1.70 -3.07
C VAL A 167 4.60 -0.94 -4.39
N ASP A 168 5.03 0.32 -4.45
CA ASP A 168 5.02 1.12 -5.70
C ASP A 168 5.90 0.51 -6.80
N LEU A 169 7.06 -0.04 -6.41
CA LEU A 169 7.98 -0.72 -7.32
C LEU A 169 7.51 -2.12 -7.71
N PHE A 170 6.79 -2.80 -6.81
CA PHE A 170 6.27 -4.13 -7.04
C PHE A 170 5.02 -4.15 -7.92
N ASP A 171 4.08 -3.20 -7.72
CA ASP A 171 2.82 -3.12 -8.48
C ASP A 171 3.01 -2.63 -9.93
N SER A 172 4.10 -1.91 -10.20
CA SER A 172 4.41 -1.43 -11.54
C SER A 172 5.00 -2.53 -12.41
N ASP A 173 4.69 -2.53 -13.70
CA ASP A 173 5.35 -3.39 -14.68
C ASP A 173 6.74 -2.83 -15.00
N ILE A 174 6.79 -1.52 -15.28
CA ILE A 174 7.99 -0.77 -15.63
C ILE A 174 8.24 0.32 -14.58
N VAL A 175 9.52 0.52 -14.24
CA VAL A 175 9.96 1.64 -13.41
C VAL A 175 10.82 2.55 -14.27
N LEU A 176 10.44 3.82 -14.39
CA LEU A 176 11.22 4.85 -15.05
C LEU A 176 11.87 5.74 -13.99
N ILE A 177 13.20 5.78 -13.98
CA ILE A 177 13.97 6.52 -12.97
C ILE A 177 14.75 7.62 -13.66
N ASP A 178 14.63 8.84 -13.15
CA ASP A 178 15.51 9.94 -13.55
C ASP A 178 16.93 9.75 -12.99
N SER A 179 17.96 10.20 -13.71
CA SER A 179 19.36 10.18 -13.29
C SER A 179 19.54 10.72 -11.86
N SER A 180 18.92 11.87 -11.57
CA SER A 180 18.91 12.50 -10.25
C SER A 180 18.18 11.63 -9.19
N GLY A 181 17.10 10.97 -9.59
CA GLY A 181 16.35 10.04 -8.73
C GLY A 181 17.17 8.79 -8.38
N LEU A 182 18.00 8.31 -9.31
CA LEU A 182 18.87 7.16 -9.11
C LEU A 182 19.95 7.42 -8.05
N GLU A 183 20.51 8.63 -8.02
CA GLU A 183 21.46 9.07 -6.99
C GLU A 183 20.81 9.08 -5.60
N VAL A 184 19.59 9.63 -5.50
CA VAL A 184 18.82 9.66 -4.24
C VAL A 184 18.45 8.24 -3.78
N ILE A 185 18.14 7.33 -4.69
CA ILE A 185 17.90 5.92 -4.34
C ILE A 185 19.19 5.27 -3.86
N SER A 186 20.31 5.53 -4.53
CA SER A 186 21.62 4.95 -4.18
C SER A 186 22.07 5.40 -2.78
N SER A 187 21.90 6.68 -2.45
CA SER A 187 22.27 7.22 -1.12
C SER A 187 21.49 6.58 0.04
N ARG A 188 20.25 6.10 -0.17
CA ARG A 188 19.49 5.39 0.88
C ARG A 188 20.17 4.11 1.36
N PHE A 189 20.89 3.45 0.47
CA PHE A 189 21.52 2.17 0.76
C PHE A 189 22.89 2.32 1.42
N GLY A 190 23.33 3.58 1.64
CA GLY A 190 24.72 3.89 1.90
C GLY A 190 25.45 3.90 0.56
N GLY A 191 26.14 4.99 0.24
CA GLY A 191 27.14 4.94 -0.82
C GLY A 191 28.15 3.87 -0.42
N ASP A 192 28.18 2.78 -1.16
CA ASP A 192 29.35 1.91 -1.16
C ASP A 192 30.40 2.67 -1.99
N GLU A 193 31.10 3.58 -1.31
CA GLU A 193 32.55 3.71 -1.49
C GLU A 193 33.23 2.75 -0.50
#